data_AF-A0A522API8-F1
#
_entry.id   AF-A0A522API8-F1
#
_cell.length_a   1.000
_cell.length_b   1.000
_cell.length_c   1.000
_cell.angle_alpha   90.00
_cell.angle_beta   90.00
_cell.angle_gamma   90.00
#
_symmetry.space_group_name_H-M   'P 1'
#
loop_
_entity.id
_entity.type
_entity.pdbx_description
1 polymer ?
#
loop_
_entity_poly.entity_id
_entity_poly.type
_entity_poly.pdbx_seq_one_letter_code
_entity_poly.pdbx_strand_id
1 'polypeptide(L)'
;LVYGMHDCLNVVTGPDGAASAVLIRAVEPVAGLDVMRTGLARRAAAREARRGASSAFARATAGARPGGDQPGHRLATGPGRLCAAFEIDRSFSGTDLCAADGPLTLASGAVVDPASIVRTPRIGVGYAAPPWHAIAWRVLIAGNPSVSGPRAPASD
;
A
#
# COMPACT_ATOMS: atom_id res chain seq x y z
N LEU A 1 -0.74 -0.35 -12.89
CA LEU A 1 -1.10 1.00 -12.41
C LEU A 1 -2.56 1.00 -11.95
N VAL A 2 -2.85 1.38 -10.72
CA VAL A 2 -4.23 1.63 -10.26
C VAL A 2 -4.64 3.05 -10.68
N TYR A 3 -5.74 3.16 -11.42
CA TYR A 3 -6.25 4.38 -12.06
C TYR A 3 -5.20 5.14 -12.90
N GLY A 4 -4.22 4.43 -13.47
CA GLY A 4 -3.13 5.04 -14.25
C GLY A 4 -2.13 5.88 -13.44
N MET A 5 -2.27 5.95 -12.10
CA MET A 5 -1.50 6.91 -11.30
C MET A 5 -0.66 6.29 -10.17
N HIS A 6 -0.97 5.08 -9.70
CA HIS A 6 -0.23 4.44 -8.61
C HIS A 6 0.30 3.07 -8.99
N ASP A 7 1.50 2.78 -8.54
CA ASP A 7 2.05 1.43 -8.50
C ASP A 7 1.43 0.67 -7.33
N CYS A 8 1.36 -0.66 -7.45
CA CYS A 8 0.83 -1.55 -6.44
C CYS A 8 1.70 -2.81 -6.39
N LEU A 9 2.06 -3.22 -5.17
CA LEU A 9 2.85 -4.42 -4.92
C LEU A 9 1.92 -5.63 -4.77
N ASN A 10 2.00 -6.57 -5.70
CA ASN A 10 1.29 -7.85 -5.61
C ASN A 10 2.31 -8.98 -5.59
N VAL A 11 2.06 -9.98 -4.74
CA VAL A 11 2.83 -11.23 -4.70
C VAL A 11 1.98 -12.31 -5.35
N VAL A 12 2.51 -13.00 -6.37
CA VAL A 12 1.82 -14.12 -7.03
C VAL A 12 1.89 -15.35 -6.09
N THR A 13 0.76 -16.01 -5.86
CA THR A 13 0.63 -17.05 -4.82
C THR A 13 -0.03 -18.35 -5.31
N GLY A 14 -0.15 -18.54 -6.62
CA GLY A 14 -0.78 -19.71 -7.23
C GLY A 14 0.21 -20.58 -8.00
N PRO A 15 -0.18 -21.82 -8.34
CA PRO A 15 0.58 -22.64 -9.28
C PRO A 15 0.61 -21.98 -10.67
N ASP A 16 1.54 -22.43 -11.50
CA ASP A 16 1.60 -22.01 -12.90
C ASP A 16 0.24 -22.25 -13.61
N GLY A 17 -0.15 -21.30 -14.46
CA GLY A 17 -1.45 -21.30 -15.13
C GLY A 17 -2.64 -20.82 -14.28
N ALA A 18 -2.47 -20.55 -12.97
CA ALA A 18 -3.54 -20.05 -12.10
C ALA A 18 -3.30 -18.60 -11.66
N ALA A 19 -4.11 -17.67 -12.18
CA ALA A 19 -4.01 -16.25 -11.83
C ALA A 19 -4.49 -15.95 -10.40
N SER A 20 -3.58 -15.99 -9.43
CA SER A 20 -3.86 -15.59 -8.05
C SER A 20 -2.69 -14.79 -7.45
N ALA A 21 -3.03 -13.75 -6.72
CA ALA A 21 -2.04 -12.87 -6.09
C ALA A 21 -2.59 -12.22 -4.82
N VAL A 22 -1.69 -11.85 -3.93
CA VAL A 22 -1.96 -11.08 -2.71
C VAL A 22 -1.44 -9.67 -2.91
N LEU A 23 -2.35 -8.69 -2.80
CA LEU A 23 -1.98 -7.27 -2.78
C LEU A 23 -1.48 -6.87 -1.39
N ILE A 24 -0.24 -6.37 -1.31
CA ILE A 24 0.27 -5.75 -0.09
C ILE A 24 -0.30 -4.32 0.00
N ARG A 25 -1.31 -4.15 0.85
CA ARG A 25 -2.05 -2.88 0.94
C ARG A 25 -1.41 -1.85 1.86
N ALA A 26 -0.72 -2.28 2.90
CA ALA A 26 -0.07 -1.43 3.87
C ALA A 26 0.94 -2.24 4.66
N VAL A 27 1.95 -1.57 5.19
CA VAL A 27 2.93 -2.12 6.13
C VAL A 27 3.16 -1.11 7.23
N GLU A 28 3.59 -1.59 8.39
CA GLU A 28 4.08 -0.75 9.48
C GLU A 28 5.56 -0.42 9.23
N PRO A 29 5.92 0.87 9.04
CA PRO A 29 7.32 1.25 8.87
C PRO A 29 8.11 1.10 10.17
N VAL A 30 9.11 0.22 10.16
CA VAL A 30 9.98 -0.04 11.32
C VAL A 30 11.37 0.60 11.22
N ALA A 31 11.83 0.89 10.00
CA ALA A 31 13.14 1.47 9.71
C ALA A 31 13.10 2.31 8.43
N GLY A 32 14.12 3.15 8.21
CA GLY A 32 14.26 3.92 6.97
C GLY A 32 13.21 5.02 6.77
N LEU A 33 12.65 5.56 7.86
CA LEU A 33 11.54 6.53 7.80
C LEU A 33 11.86 7.77 6.96
N ASP A 34 13.09 8.27 7.01
CA ASP A 34 13.50 9.45 6.25
C ASP A 34 13.59 9.15 4.75
N VAL A 35 14.11 7.99 4.37
CA VAL A 35 14.10 7.50 2.98
C VAL A 35 12.66 7.39 2.48
N MET A 36 11.76 6.85 3.30
CA MET A 36 10.34 6.74 2.95
C MET A 36 9.67 8.11 2.74
N ARG A 37 9.98 9.08 3.59
CA ARG A 37 9.49 10.47 3.42
C ARG A 37 10.01 11.08 2.12
N THR A 38 11.28 10.84 1.78
CA THR A 38 11.87 11.26 0.51
C THR A 38 11.16 10.62 -0.68
N GLY A 39 10.93 9.30 -0.68
CA GLY A 39 10.22 8.60 -1.76
C GLY A 39 8.79 9.11 -1.95
N LEU A 40 8.06 9.36 -0.87
CA LEU A 40 6.74 9.99 -0.90
C LEU A 40 6.76 11.39 -1.53
N ALA A 41 7.74 12.23 -1.13
CA ALA A 41 7.90 13.57 -1.68
C ALA A 41 8.24 13.54 -3.18
N ARG A 42 9.17 12.66 -3.60
CA ARG A 42 9.51 12.45 -5.02
C ARG A 42 8.29 12.04 -5.83
N ARG A 43 7.52 11.07 -5.34
CA ARG A 43 6.32 10.61 -6.04
C ARG A 43 5.27 11.70 -6.15
N ALA A 44 5.09 12.52 -5.12
CA ALA A 44 4.18 13.66 -5.16
C ALA A 44 4.61 14.73 -6.17
N ALA A 45 5.88 15.11 -6.18
CA ALA A 45 6.43 16.05 -7.16
C ALA A 45 6.24 15.53 -8.60
N ALA A 46 6.51 14.24 -8.84
CA ALA A 46 6.31 13.62 -10.15
C ALA A 46 4.82 13.55 -10.57
N ARG A 47 3.88 13.55 -9.63
CA ARG A 47 2.44 13.62 -9.95
C ARG A 47 2.04 15.05 -10.30
N GLU A 48 2.54 16.02 -9.55
CA GLU A 48 2.29 17.44 -9.82
C GLU A 48 2.75 17.81 -11.23
N ALA A 49 3.98 17.40 -11.59
CA ALA A 49 4.52 17.62 -12.93
C ALA A 49 3.64 17.03 -14.05
N ARG A 50 2.98 15.88 -13.80
CA ARG A 50 2.07 15.24 -14.77
C ARG A 50 0.69 15.88 -14.84
N ARG A 51 0.26 16.65 -13.83
CA ARG A 51 -1.08 17.26 -13.75
C ARG A 51 -1.20 18.60 -14.48
N GLY A 52 -0.08 19.23 -14.84
CA GLY A 52 -0.06 20.52 -15.55
C GLY A 52 -0.59 21.70 -14.72
N ALA A 53 -0.43 22.92 -15.25
CA ALA A 53 -0.69 24.20 -14.56
C ALA A 53 -2.16 24.44 -14.12
N SER A 54 -3.11 23.67 -14.66
CA SER A 54 -4.55 23.82 -14.40
C SER A 54 -5.00 23.44 -12.98
N SER A 55 -4.16 22.72 -12.20
CA SER A 55 -4.54 22.20 -10.87
C SER A 55 -4.06 23.06 -9.68
N ALA A 56 -3.34 24.16 -9.93
CA ALA A 56 -2.78 25.02 -8.89
C ALA A 56 -3.85 25.67 -7.99
N PHE A 57 -5.02 26.03 -8.55
CA PHE A 57 -6.12 26.65 -7.80
C PHE A 57 -6.79 25.68 -6.80
N ALA A 58 -6.86 24.39 -7.13
CA ALA A 58 -7.41 23.36 -6.24
C ALA A 58 -6.49 23.06 -5.04
N ARG A 59 -5.22 23.49 -5.06
CA ARG A 59 -4.23 23.24 -4.01
C ARG A 59 -4.28 24.25 -2.86
N ALA A 60 -4.81 25.46 -3.06
CA ALA A 60 -4.92 26.44 -1.97
C ALA A 60 -5.88 26.00 -0.84
N THR A 61 -6.76 25.02 -1.13
CA THR A 61 -7.78 24.50 -0.20
C THR A 61 -7.49 23.09 0.33
N ALA A 62 -6.51 22.37 -0.24
CA ALA A 62 -6.17 21.01 0.15
C ALA A 62 -4.93 20.98 1.06
N GLY A 63 -5.17 21.00 2.37
CA GLY A 63 -4.12 20.93 3.39
C GLY A 63 -3.30 19.62 3.38
N ALA A 64 -2.07 19.75 3.90
CA ALA A 64 -1.01 18.76 4.15
C ALA A 64 -0.09 18.35 2.97
N ARG A 65 1.20 18.68 3.13
CA ARG A 65 2.31 18.29 2.24
C ARG A 65 2.51 16.76 2.25
N PRO A 66 2.71 16.10 1.10
CA PRO A 66 3.04 14.68 1.06
C PRO A 66 4.48 14.47 1.55
N GLY A 67 4.63 13.81 2.70
CA GLY A 67 5.92 13.38 3.27
C GLY A 67 6.53 14.28 4.35
N GLY A 68 5.92 15.43 4.69
CA GLY A 68 6.27 16.19 5.91
C GLY A 68 5.95 15.40 7.19
N ASP A 69 6.22 15.98 8.38
CA ASP A 69 6.15 15.49 9.79
C ASP A 69 4.99 14.54 10.20
N GLN A 70 4.67 13.57 9.35
CA GLN A 70 3.66 12.56 9.57
C GLN A 70 4.29 11.52 10.49
N PRO A 71 3.50 11.00 11.45
CA PRO A 71 3.92 9.85 12.24
C PRO A 71 4.37 8.70 11.34
N GLY A 72 5.43 7.99 11.74
CA GLY A 72 6.02 6.91 10.95
C GLY A 72 4.99 5.87 10.48
N HIS A 73 4.06 5.49 11.35
CA HIS A 73 2.99 4.54 11.04
C HIS A 73 2.09 4.97 9.86
N ARG A 74 2.08 6.25 9.44
CA ARG A 74 1.29 6.74 8.30
C ARG A 74 2.01 6.70 6.96
N LEU A 75 3.31 6.44 6.91
CA LEU A 75 4.09 6.56 5.67
C LEU A 75 3.65 5.53 4.62
N ALA A 76 3.29 4.32 5.03
CA ALA A 76 2.90 3.21 4.14
C ALA A 76 1.42 2.77 4.29
N THR A 77 0.51 3.67 4.69
CA THR A 77 -0.94 3.40 4.84
C THR A 77 -1.69 3.38 3.50
N GLY A 78 -1.37 2.45 2.60
CA GLY A 78 -2.10 2.27 1.35
C GLY A 78 -1.19 1.80 0.22
N PRO A 79 -1.72 1.10 -0.79
CA PRO A 79 -0.88 0.38 -1.76
C PRO A 79 -0.01 1.34 -2.57
N GLY A 80 -0.57 2.45 -3.03
CA GLY A 80 0.20 3.48 -3.75
C GLY A 80 1.14 4.30 -2.87
N ARG A 81 0.86 4.43 -1.56
CA ARG A 81 1.76 5.10 -0.61
C ARG A 81 2.93 4.20 -0.22
N LEU A 82 2.66 2.92 0.00
CA LEU A 82 3.67 1.89 0.22
C LEU A 82 4.66 1.88 -0.95
N CYS A 83 4.18 1.77 -2.19
CA CYS A 83 5.08 1.79 -3.34
C CYS A 83 5.90 3.08 -3.43
N ALA A 84 5.30 4.24 -3.13
CA ALA A 84 6.04 5.51 -3.10
C ALA A 84 7.09 5.57 -1.98
N ALA A 85 6.75 5.09 -0.78
CA ALA A 85 7.62 5.10 0.39
C ALA A 85 8.82 4.15 0.20
N PHE A 86 8.60 2.98 -0.41
CA PHE A 86 9.66 2.01 -0.68
C PHE A 86 10.31 2.19 -2.05
N GLU A 87 9.98 3.25 -2.78
CA GLU A 87 10.41 3.50 -4.17
C GLU A 87 10.19 2.30 -5.13
N ILE A 88 9.15 1.51 -4.86
CA ILE A 88 8.75 0.39 -5.71
C ILE A 88 7.99 0.93 -6.90
N ASP A 89 8.48 0.61 -8.09
CA ASP A 89 7.83 0.91 -9.36
C ASP A 89 7.71 -0.35 -10.25
N ARG A 90 7.39 -0.14 -11.53
CA ARG A 90 7.18 -1.25 -12.48
C ARG A 90 8.44 -2.06 -12.78
N SER A 91 9.64 -1.54 -12.52
CA SER A 91 10.89 -2.27 -12.73
C SER A 91 11.03 -3.49 -11.82
N PHE A 92 10.29 -3.53 -10.71
CA PHE A 92 10.21 -4.67 -9.78
C PHE A 92 9.23 -5.77 -10.22
N SER A 93 8.54 -5.61 -11.36
CA SER A 93 7.62 -6.65 -11.84
C SER A 93 8.42 -7.86 -12.33
N GLY A 94 8.08 -9.05 -11.84
CA GLY A 94 8.81 -10.28 -12.14
C GLY A 94 9.97 -10.57 -11.19
N THR A 95 10.22 -9.72 -10.19
CA THR A 95 11.20 -10.01 -9.13
C THR A 95 10.80 -11.29 -8.38
N ASP A 96 11.74 -12.22 -8.29
CA ASP A 96 11.62 -13.38 -7.43
C ASP A 96 11.86 -12.97 -5.97
N LEU A 97 10.81 -13.04 -5.14
CA LEU A 97 10.88 -12.71 -3.72
C LEU A 97 11.49 -13.84 -2.87
N CYS A 98 11.71 -15.02 -3.45
CA CYS A 98 12.40 -16.14 -2.82
C CYS A 98 13.93 -16.04 -2.97
N ALA A 99 14.43 -15.23 -3.91
CA ALA A 99 15.84 -14.95 -4.06
C ALA A 99 16.32 -14.02 -2.94
N ALA A 100 17.19 -14.53 -2.06
CA ALA A 100 17.65 -13.81 -0.87
C ALA A 100 18.48 -12.54 -1.18
N ASP A 101 19.07 -12.46 -2.37
CA ASP A 101 19.88 -11.35 -2.87
C ASP A 101 19.11 -10.44 -3.86
N GLY A 102 17.80 -10.66 -4.00
CA GLY A 102 16.93 -9.84 -4.84
C GLY A 102 16.80 -8.39 -4.34
N PRO A 103 16.40 -7.46 -5.22
CA PRO A 103 16.19 -6.05 -4.86
C PRO A 103 15.01 -5.83 -3.91
N LEU A 104 14.17 -6.84 -3.71
CA LEU A 104 13.08 -6.86 -2.75
C LEU A 104 12.97 -8.26 -2.16
N THR A 105 12.95 -8.37 -0.84
CA THR A 105 12.87 -9.65 -0.13
C THR A 105 11.72 -9.64 0.88
N LEU A 106 11.23 -10.84 1.20
CA LEU A 106 10.29 -11.07 2.30
C LEU A 106 11.01 -11.85 3.40
N ALA A 107 10.92 -11.34 4.64
CA ALA A 107 11.47 -11.98 5.81
C ALA A 107 10.36 -12.34 6.80
N SER A 108 10.61 -13.34 7.65
CA SER A 108 9.73 -13.66 8.77
C SER A 108 9.58 -12.43 9.68
N GLY A 109 8.33 -12.00 9.87
CA GLY A 109 7.99 -10.90 10.78
C GLY A 109 7.72 -11.37 12.21
N ALA A 110 7.32 -10.42 13.05
CA ALA A 110 6.85 -10.73 14.41
C ALA A 110 5.60 -11.62 14.37
N VAL A 111 5.45 -12.46 15.39
CA VAL A 111 4.23 -13.27 15.58
C VAL A 111 3.06 -12.33 15.88
N VAL A 112 1.98 -12.46 15.12
CA VAL A 112 0.73 -11.70 15.31
C VAL A 112 -0.27 -12.61 16.01
N ASP A 113 -0.95 -12.08 17.03
CA ASP A 113 -2.05 -12.78 17.69
C ASP A 113 -3.17 -13.08 16.66
N PRO A 114 -3.51 -14.36 16.43
CA PRO A 114 -4.60 -14.72 15.52
C PRO A 114 -5.94 -14.03 15.84
N ALA A 115 -6.22 -13.72 17.11
CA ALA A 115 -7.45 -13.02 17.51
C ALA A 115 -7.50 -11.58 16.97
N SER A 116 -6.35 -10.97 16.73
CA SER A 116 -6.25 -9.63 16.14
C SER A 116 -6.42 -9.61 14.61
N ILE A 117 -6.47 -10.77 13.95
CA ILE A 117 -6.57 -10.86 12.49
C ILE A 117 -8.04 -10.80 12.06
N VAL A 118 -8.41 -9.72 11.37
CA VAL A 118 -9.77 -9.47 10.89
C VAL A 118 -9.86 -9.60 9.38
N ARG A 119 -11.01 -10.08 8.89
CA ARG A 119 -11.34 -10.19 7.47
C ARG A 119 -12.48 -9.26 7.11
N THR A 120 -12.34 -8.53 6.01
CA THR A 120 -13.34 -7.55 5.52
C THR A 120 -13.42 -7.58 3.99
N PRO A 121 -14.47 -6.98 3.39
CA PRO A 121 -14.51 -6.77 1.95
C PRO A 121 -13.30 -5.98 1.44
N ARG A 122 -12.89 -6.22 0.20
CA ARG A 122 -11.78 -5.48 -0.43
C ARG A 122 -12.15 -4.02 -0.68
N ILE A 123 -11.15 -3.15 -0.75
CA ILE A 123 -11.35 -1.70 -0.97
C ILE A 123 -11.19 -1.39 -2.46
N GLY A 124 -12.08 -0.56 -3.01
CA GLY A 124 -11.99 -0.11 -4.39
C GLY A 124 -12.44 -1.14 -5.43
N VAL A 125 -13.19 -2.16 -5.03
CA VAL A 125 -13.73 -3.22 -5.91
C VAL A 125 -15.24 -3.16 -6.07
N GLY A 126 -15.88 -2.02 -5.80
CA GLY A 126 -17.34 -1.87 -5.92
C GLY A 126 -17.88 -2.10 -7.33
N TYR A 127 -17.02 -2.03 -8.35
CA TYR A 127 -17.36 -2.37 -9.73
C TYR A 127 -17.54 -3.88 -9.97
N ALA A 128 -17.05 -4.74 -9.08
CA ALA A 128 -17.12 -6.18 -9.26
C ALA A 128 -18.53 -6.69 -8.93
N ALA A 129 -19.08 -7.57 -9.76
CA ALA A 129 -20.39 -8.18 -9.52
C ALA A 129 -20.39 -9.06 -8.25
N PRO A 130 -21.55 -9.31 -7.62
CA PRO A 130 -21.68 -10.35 -6.61
C PRO A 130 -21.18 -11.73 -7.11
N PRO A 131 -20.55 -12.54 -6.25
CA PRO A 131 -20.26 -12.26 -4.84
C PRO A 131 -18.99 -11.41 -4.64
N TRP A 132 -18.21 -11.16 -5.69
CA TRP A 132 -16.80 -10.75 -5.62
C TRP A 132 -16.51 -9.46 -4.85
N HIS A 133 -17.41 -8.48 -4.84
CA HIS A 133 -17.21 -7.25 -4.06
C HIS A 133 -17.46 -7.45 -2.56
N ALA A 134 -18.28 -8.43 -2.18
CA ALA A 134 -18.71 -8.68 -0.80
C ALA A 134 -17.82 -9.69 -0.06
N ILE A 135 -17.05 -10.51 -0.78
CA ILE A 135 -16.20 -11.52 -0.15
C ILE A 135 -15.14 -10.87 0.74
N ALA A 136 -14.98 -11.42 1.96
CA ALA A 136 -14.02 -10.99 2.96
C ALA A 136 -12.57 -11.42 2.65
N TRP A 137 -12.03 -10.94 1.53
CA TRP A 137 -10.67 -11.20 1.05
C TRP A 137 -9.64 -10.13 1.44
N ARG A 138 -10.01 -9.13 2.25
CA ARG A 138 -9.06 -8.20 2.87
C ARG A 138 -8.74 -8.66 4.28
N VAL A 139 -7.50 -9.09 4.51
CA VAL A 139 -6.97 -9.48 5.82
C VAL A 139 -6.20 -8.29 6.42
N LEU A 140 -6.38 -8.01 7.70
CA LEU A 140 -5.75 -6.89 8.42
C LEU A 140 -5.57 -7.21 9.90
N ILE A 141 -4.67 -6.48 10.57
CA ILE A 141 -4.50 -6.50 12.03
C ILE A 141 -5.40 -5.42 12.64
N ALA A 142 -6.34 -5.81 13.50
CA ALA A 142 -7.24 -4.91 14.21
C ALA A 142 -6.46 -3.90 15.08
N GLY A 143 -6.95 -2.67 15.18
CA GLY A 143 -6.29 -1.61 15.95
C GLY A 143 -4.96 -1.08 15.39
N ASN A 144 -4.31 -1.76 14.44
CA ASN A 144 -3.01 -1.32 13.92
C ASN A 144 -3.13 0.01 13.15
N PRO A 145 -2.39 1.07 13.54
CA PRO A 145 -2.54 2.41 12.99
C PRO A 145 -2.00 2.54 11.55
N SER A 146 -1.21 1.58 11.05
CA SER A 146 -0.74 1.52 9.67
C SER A 146 -1.76 0.92 8.70
N VAL A 147 -2.85 0.34 9.19
CA VAL A 147 -3.93 -0.18 8.32
C VAL A 147 -4.57 0.96 7.52
N SER A 148 -4.73 0.70 6.23
CA SER A 148 -5.28 1.65 5.25
C SER A 148 -6.78 1.47 5.01
N GLY A 149 -7.53 2.57 4.99
CA GLY A 149 -8.99 2.55 4.80
C GLY A 149 -9.76 2.24 6.09
N PRO A 150 -10.99 1.70 6.01
CA PRO A 150 -11.77 1.36 7.20
C PRO A 150 -11.01 0.37 8.10
N ARG A 151 -10.85 0.75 9.37
CA ARG A 151 -10.19 -0.06 10.39
C ARG A 151 -11.24 -0.86 11.16
N ALA A 152 -10.87 -2.06 11.60
CA ALA A 152 -11.60 -2.73 12.66
C ALA A 152 -11.07 -2.20 14.00
N PRO A 153 -11.96 -1.93 14.99
CA PRO A 153 -11.50 -1.63 16.35
C PRO A 153 -10.66 -2.80 16.88
N ALA A 154 -9.74 -2.51 17.80
CA ALA A 154 -9.07 -3.58 18.55
C ALA A 154 -10.12 -4.42 19.28
N SER A 155 -9.87 -5.72 19.42
CA SER A 155 -10.63 -6.55 20.36
C SER A 155 -10.31 -6.07 21.78
N ASP A 156 -11.35 -5.87 22.60
CA ASP A 156 -11.24 -5.56 24.04
C ASP A 156 -10.59 -6.70 24.83
#